data_AF-A0A497FRF3-F1
#
_entry.id   AF-A0A497FRF3-F1
#
_cell.length_a   1.000
_cell.length_b   1.000
_cell.length_c   1.000
_cell.angle_alpha   90.00
_cell.angle_beta   90.00
_cell.angle_gamma   90.00
#
_symmetry.space_group_name_H-M   'P 1'
#
loop_
_entity.id
_entity.type
_entity.pdbx_description
1 polymer ?
#
loop_
_entity_poly.entity_id
_entity_poly.type
_entity_poly.pdbx_seq_one_letter_code
_entity_poly.pdbx_strand_id
1 'polypeptide(L)'
;MLHRPLPNDNKCIYNVFIFIKTLTYKMLSSEEKNFRDYIREIEEKNLRLKVEELYSRLEEDPSYKNLKKLMNLLEENRDLLGVAQYYGKMRATLLELYVYLFFKKLVDEKYIVAWRPRVKLNREVYYKPDVAIFGEKGLQVVVECKVELDASRLKTALGDKMLLDASLKNVKYIIIYYKRELSDSLFNLAIKCVDGIFSVDELSRLRVLLTSPRR
;
A
#
# COMPACT_ATOMS: atom_id res chain seq x y z
N MET A 1 60.41 -22.29 -4.49
CA MET A 1 59.66 -22.34 -5.76
C MET A 1 58.71 -23.53 -5.73
N LEU A 2 57.42 -23.28 -5.56
CA LEU A 2 56.33 -24.22 -5.87
C LEU A 2 55.07 -23.37 -6.08
N HIS A 3 54.65 -23.24 -7.34
CA HIS A 3 53.39 -22.62 -7.73
C HIS A 3 52.21 -23.44 -7.18
N ARG A 4 51.26 -22.78 -6.54
CA ARG A 4 49.88 -23.27 -6.43
C ARG A 4 48.91 -22.22 -6.98
N PRO A 5 47.83 -22.65 -7.63
CA PRO A 5 47.01 -21.80 -8.49
C PRO A 5 46.01 -20.97 -7.68
N LEU A 6 45.59 -19.85 -8.27
CA LEU A 6 44.47 -19.03 -7.81
C LEU A 6 43.17 -19.85 -7.82
N PRO A 7 42.37 -19.85 -6.74
CA PRO A 7 40.98 -20.26 -6.80
C PRO A 7 40.13 -19.14 -7.40
N ASN A 8 39.48 -19.46 -8.52
CA ASN A 8 38.35 -18.74 -9.09
C ASN A 8 37.19 -18.67 -8.07
N ASP A 9 37.07 -17.58 -7.32
CA ASP A 9 35.95 -17.36 -6.40
C ASP A 9 34.79 -16.57 -7.02
N ASN A 10 34.47 -16.90 -8.28
CA ASN A 10 33.14 -16.63 -8.88
C ASN A 10 32.01 -17.50 -8.28
N LYS A 11 32.28 -18.21 -7.17
CA LYS A 11 31.29 -19.00 -6.42
C LYS A 11 30.75 -18.32 -5.16
N CYS A 12 31.32 -17.20 -4.72
CA CYS A 12 30.82 -16.48 -3.53
C CYS A 12 29.64 -15.55 -3.85
N ILE A 13 29.54 -15.07 -5.10
CA ILE A 13 28.46 -14.14 -5.52
C ILE A 13 27.15 -14.88 -5.84
N TYR A 14 27.23 -16.15 -6.26
CA TYR A 14 26.03 -16.95 -6.56
C TYR A 14 25.28 -17.45 -5.32
N ASN A 15 25.95 -17.57 -4.16
CA ASN A 15 25.29 -18.00 -2.93
C ASN A 15 24.58 -16.86 -2.18
N VAL A 16 24.96 -15.60 -2.39
CA VAL A 16 24.21 -14.45 -1.85
C VAL A 16 22.92 -14.20 -2.64
N PHE A 17 22.95 -14.38 -3.97
CA PHE A 17 21.73 -14.27 -4.79
C PHE A 17 20.73 -15.41 -4.56
N ILE A 18 21.20 -16.61 -4.22
CA ILE A 18 20.31 -17.72 -3.87
C ILE A 18 19.72 -17.50 -2.46
N PHE A 19 20.48 -16.94 -1.51
CA PHE A 19 19.96 -16.65 -0.17
C PHE A 19 18.92 -15.50 -0.16
N ILE A 20 19.06 -14.50 -1.04
CA ILE A 20 18.05 -13.46 -1.26
C ILE A 20 16.79 -14.05 -1.93
N LYS A 21 16.91 -15.13 -2.71
CA LYS A 21 15.75 -15.86 -3.25
C LYS A 21 15.10 -16.82 -2.26
N THR A 22 15.81 -17.35 -1.26
CA THR A 22 15.26 -18.29 -0.26
C THR A 22 14.58 -17.58 0.92
N LEU A 23 14.86 -16.29 1.14
CA LEU A 23 13.92 -15.36 1.78
C LEU A 23 12.92 -14.81 0.75
N THR A 24 12.44 -15.68 -0.13
CA THR A 24 11.06 -15.60 -0.58
C THR A 24 10.25 -15.58 0.71
N TYR A 25 9.89 -14.37 1.15
CA TYR A 25 8.70 -14.18 1.95
C TYR A 25 7.70 -15.11 1.33
N LYS A 26 7.36 -16.19 2.04
CA LYS A 26 6.27 -17.07 1.65
C LYS A 26 5.07 -16.13 1.69
N MET A 27 4.81 -15.48 0.56
CA MET A 27 3.63 -14.67 0.31
C MET A 27 2.52 -15.70 0.34
N LEU A 28 2.07 -16.00 1.56
CA LEU A 28 0.82 -16.68 1.81
C LEU A 28 -0.23 -15.72 1.26
N SER A 29 -0.57 -15.86 -0.02
CA SER A 29 -1.66 -15.13 -0.63
C SER A 29 -2.91 -15.45 0.18
N SER A 30 -3.37 -14.49 0.97
CA SER A 30 -4.74 -14.54 1.46
C SER A 30 -5.66 -14.43 0.26
N GLU A 31 -6.71 -15.26 0.22
CA GLU A 31 -7.83 -15.18 -0.73
C GLU A 31 -8.64 -13.89 -0.53
N GLU A 32 -8.02 -12.73 -0.64
CA GLU A 32 -8.71 -11.46 -0.58
C GLU A 32 -9.08 -10.99 -1.97
N LYS A 33 -10.34 -10.58 -2.11
CA LYS A 33 -10.86 -9.98 -3.33
C LYS A 33 -9.99 -8.78 -3.72
N ASN A 34 -9.50 -8.81 -4.95
CA ASN A 34 -8.93 -7.62 -5.58
C ASN A 34 -10.07 -6.72 -6.11
N PHE A 35 -9.74 -5.54 -6.62
CA PHE A 35 -10.78 -4.62 -7.09
C PHE A 35 -11.55 -5.15 -8.31
N ARG A 36 -10.91 -5.89 -9.22
CA ARG A 36 -11.59 -6.51 -10.39
C ARG A 36 -12.65 -7.52 -9.98
N ASP A 37 -12.47 -8.21 -8.85
CA ASP A 37 -13.49 -9.11 -8.32
C ASP A 37 -14.76 -8.35 -7.92
N TYR A 38 -14.63 -7.18 -7.28
CA TYR A 38 -15.77 -6.30 -7.01
C TYR A 38 -16.45 -5.82 -8.29
N ILE A 39 -15.68 -5.47 -9.34
CA ILE A 39 -16.25 -5.05 -10.64
C ILE A 39 -17.11 -6.16 -11.24
N ARG A 40 -16.63 -7.41 -11.24
CA ARG A 40 -17.36 -8.57 -11.82
C ARG A 40 -18.70 -8.82 -11.15
N GLU A 41 -18.81 -8.48 -9.88
CA GLU A 41 -20.01 -8.67 -9.06
C GLU A 41 -21.03 -7.52 -9.18
N ILE A 42 -20.72 -6.45 -9.93
CA ILE A 42 -21.70 -5.41 -10.25
C ILE A 42 -22.75 -5.98 -11.21
N GLU A 43 -24.00 -6.03 -10.74
CA GLU A 43 -25.15 -6.54 -11.50
C GLU A 43 -25.51 -5.60 -12.66
N GLU A 44 -25.52 -4.30 -12.39
CA GLU A 44 -25.85 -3.25 -13.36
C GLU A 44 -24.81 -3.16 -14.47
N LYS A 45 -25.08 -3.78 -15.62
CA LYS A 45 -24.15 -3.90 -16.75
C LYS A 45 -23.54 -2.57 -17.18
N ASN A 46 -24.36 -1.51 -17.29
CA ASN A 46 -23.89 -0.20 -17.73
C ASN A 46 -22.95 0.45 -16.69
N LEU A 47 -23.25 0.28 -15.40
CA LEU A 47 -22.38 0.76 -14.32
C LEU A 47 -21.07 -0.02 -14.32
N ARG A 48 -21.14 -1.35 -14.42
CA ARG A 48 -19.96 -2.23 -14.48
C ARG A 48 -18.98 -1.81 -15.58
N LEU A 49 -19.48 -1.58 -16.79
CA LEU A 49 -18.64 -1.15 -17.93
C LEU A 49 -17.97 0.20 -17.68
N LYS A 50 -18.69 1.18 -17.09
CA LYS A 50 -18.12 2.48 -16.73
C LYS A 50 -17.04 2.37 -15.65
N VAL A 51 -17.29 1.54 -14.63
CA VAL A 51 -16.33 1.26 -13.56
C VAL A 51 -15.08 0.60 -14.13
N GLU A 52 -15.24 -0.39 -15.01
CA GLU A 52 -14.14 -1.10 -15.67
C GLU A 52 -13.27 -0.18 -16.55
N GLU A 53 -13.90 0.72 -17.30
CA GLU A 53 -13.21 1.72 -18.11
C GLU A 53 -12.37 2.69 -17.24
N LEU A 54 -12.98 3.26 -16.20
CA LEU A 54 -12.28 4.17 -15.29
C LEU A 54 -11.17 3.45 -14.49
N TYR A 55 -11.40 2.20 -14.13
CA TYR A 55 -10.42 1.35 -13.47
C TYR A 55 -9.21 1.09 -14.37
N SER A 56 -9.43 0.76 -15.64
CA SER A 56 -8.34 0.53 -16.60
C SER A 56 -7.48 1.78 -16.79
N ARG A 57 -8.11 2.95 -16.90
CA ARG A 57 -7.40 4.25 -16.94
C ARG A 57 -6.58 4.52 -15.67
N LEU A 58 -7.08 4.08 -14.51
CA LEU A 58 -6.37 4.25 -13.25
C LEU A 58 -5.14 3.34 -13.16
N GLU A 59 -5.22 2.10 -13.64
CA GLU A 59 -4.06 1.20 -13.69
C GLU A 59 -2.95 1.72 -14.61
N GLU A 60 -3.33 2.30 -15.75
CA GLU A 60 -2.41 2.93 -16.70
C GLU A 60 -1.78 4.20 -16.12
N ASP A 61 -2.61 5.12 -15.60
CA ASP A 61 -2.18 6.35 -14.93
C ASP A 61 -2.82 6.49 -13.53
N PRO A 62 -2.07 6.18 -12.46
CA PRO A 62 -2.52 6.35 -11.08
C PRO A 62 -2.40 7.82 -10.67
N SER A 63 -3.15 8.68 -11.35
CA SER A 63 -3.31 10.08 -10.98
C SER A 63 -4.51 10.25 -10.06
N TYR A 64 -4.42 11.24 -9.17
CA TYR A 64 -5.52 11.57 -8.27
C TYR A 64 -6.81 11.90 -9.03
N LYS A 65 -6.71 12.49 -10.23
CA LYS A 65 -7.84 12.76 -11.11
C LYS A 65 -8.59 11.47 -11.49
N ASN A 66 -7.88 10.41 -11.88
CA ASN A 66 -8.49 9.14 -12.25
C ASN A 66 -9.11 8.44 -11.04
N LEU A 67 -8.41 8.43 -9.89
CA LEU A 67 -8.97 7.91 -8.64
C LEU A 67 -10.25 8.65 -8.26
N LYS A 68 -10.22 9.99 -8.26
CA LYS A 68 -11.36 10.83 -7.86
C LYS A 68 -12.58 10.58 -8.75
N LYS A 69 -12.39 10.47 -10.07
CA LYS A 69 -13.49 10.11 -11.00
C LYS A 69 -14.13 8.77 -10.63
N LEU A 70 -13.30 7.76 -10.37
CA LEU A 70 -13.79 6.44 -10.02
C LEU A 70 -14.48 6.43 -8.64
N MET A 71 -13.89 7.05 -7.62
CA MET A 71 -14.49 7.19 -6.30
C MET A 71 -15.84 7.91 -6.35
N ASN A 72 -15.95 8.98 -7.14
CA ASN A 72 -17.20 9.71 -7.33
C ASN A 72 -18.26 8.84 -8.03
N LEU A 73 -17.89 8.13 -9.11
CA LEU A 73 -18.81 7.22 -9.80
C LEU A 73 -19.37 6.17 -8.82
N LEU A 74 -18.52 5.60 -7.96
CA LEU A 74 -18.97 4.62 -6.97
C LEU A 74 -19.90 5.25 -5.92
N GLU A 75 -19.61 6.46 -5.44
CA GLU A 75 -20.46 7.17 -4.48
C GLU A 75 -21.82 7.56 -5.07
N GLU A 76 -21.85 8.09 -6.29
CA GLU A 76 -23.08 8.46 -7.01
C GLU A 76 -24.00 7.26 -7.28
N ASN A 77 -23.44 6.04 -7.33
CA ASN A 77 -24.16 4.80 -7.62
C ASN A 77 -24.16 3.85 -6.42
N ARG A 78 -23.96 4.36 -5.20
CA ARG A 78 -23.84 3.55 -3.97
C ARG A 78 -24.96 2.53 -3.82
N ASP A 79 -26.20 2.92 -4.10
CA ASP A 79 -27.39 2.06 -3.92
C ASP A 79 -27.42 0.88 -4.91
N LEU A 80 -26.67 0.97 -6.01
CA LEU A 80 -26.53 -0.07 -7.03
C LEU A 80 -25.31 -0.99 -6.79
N LEU A 81 -24.52 -0.73 -5.74
CA LEU A 81 -23.29 -1.46 -5.40
C LEU A 81 -23.49 -2.39 -4.20
N GLY A 82 -24.73 -2.76 -3.90
CA GLY A 82 -25.10 -3.66 -2.82
C GLY A 82 -25.11 -3.02 -1.44
N VAL A 83 -25.01 -3.84 -0.40
CA VAL A 83 -25.11 -3.38 1.00
C VAL A 83 -23.94 -2.45 1.37
N ALA A 84 -24.18 -1.53 2.33
CA ALA A 84 -23.21 -0.52 2.72
C ALA A 84 -21.81 -1.07 3.09
N GLN A 85 -21.75 -2.27 3.70
CA GLN A 85 -20.48 -2.91 4.03
C GLN A 85 -19.69 -3.34 2.78
N TYR A 86 -20.39 -3.82 1.75
CA TYR A 86 -19.77 -4.25 0.49
C TYR A 86 -19.19 -3.04 -0.24
N TYR A 87 -20.00 -1.99 -0.40
CA TYR A 87 -19.57 -0.70 -0.93
C TYR A 87 -18.36 -0.11 -0.18
N GLY A 88 -18.37 -0.18 1.15
CA GLY A 88 -17.24 0.24 1.98
C GLY A 88 -15.94 -0.51 1.66
N LYS A 89 -16.01 -1.85 1.55
CA LYS A 89 -14.85 -2.70 1.21
C LYS A 89 -14.33 -2.46 -0.21
N MET A 90 -15.24 -2.22 -1.16
CA MET A 90 -14.89 -1.91 -2.55
C MET A 90 -14.05 -0.62 -2.64
N ARG A 91 -14.50 0.46 -1.99
CA ARG A 91 -13.75 1.73 -1.95
C ARG A 91 -12.43 1.64 -1.19
N ALA A 92 -12.39 0.89 -0.08
CA ALA A 92 -11.15 0.66 0.65
C ALA A 92 -10.13 -0.05 -0.23
N THR A 93 -10.55 -1.14 -0.88
CA THR A 93 -9.69 -1.91 -1.80
C THR A 93 -9.19 -1.05 -2.96
N LEU A 94 -10.02 -0.15 -3.50
CA LEU A 94 -9.62 0.80 -4.54
C LEU A 94 -8.54 1.78 -4.06
N LEU A 95 -8.74 2.35 -2.87
CA LEU A 95 -7.79 3.30 -2.30
C LEU A 95 -6.43 2.64 -2.05
N GLU A 96 -6.43 1.44 -1.47
CA GLU A 96 -5.21 0.69 -1.22
C GLU A 96 -4.47 0.36 -2.52
N LEU A 97 -5.19 -0.07 -3.56
CA LEU A 97 -4.61 -0.31 -4.87
C LEU A 97 -3.99 0.97 -5.45
N TYR A 98 -4.70 2.10 -5.38
CA TYR A 98 -4.16 3.38 -5.85
C TYR A 98 -2.85 3.73 -5.15
N VAL A 99 -2.82 3.61 -3.81
CA VAL A 99 -1.62 3.88 -3.01
C VAL A 99 -0.49 2.93 -3.38
N TYR A 100 -0.79 1.64 -3.57
CA TYR A 100 0.17 0.66 -4.06
C TYR A 100 0.76 1.06 -5.41
N LEU A 101 -0.08 1.38 -6.39
CA LEU A 101 0.35 1.81 -7.73
C LEU A 101 1.17 3.10 -7.68
N PHE A 102 0.78 4.04 -6.82
CA PHE A 102 1.49 5.29 -6.58
C PHE A 102 2.92 5.02 -6.11
N PHE A 103 3.09 4.24 -5.03
CA PHE A 103 4.43 3.92 -4.51
C PHE A 103 5.23 3.06 -5.48
N LYS A 104 4.60 2.10 -6.17
CA LYS A 104 5.26 1.27 -7.18
C LYS A 104 5.89 2.09 -8.31
N LYS A 105 5.28 3.23 -8.68
CA LYS A 105 5.84 4.14 -9.69
C LYS A 105 6.86 5.12 -9.12
N LEU A 106 6.77 5.46 -7.83
CA LEU A 106 7.59 6.49 -7.21
C LEU A 106 8.91 5.95 -6.64
N VAL A 107 8.87 4.75 -6.08
CA VAL A 107 9.97 4.17 -5.33
C VAL A 107 10.98 3.55 -6.31
N ASP A 108 12.27 3.74 -5.99
CA ASP A 108 13.41 3.15 -6.70
C ASP A 108 13.30 1.62 -6.80
N GLU A 109 13.71 1.06 -7.93
CA GLU A 109 13.64 -0.38 -8.25
C GLU A 109 14.35 -1.29 -7.24
N LYS A 110 15.30 -0.76 -6.45
CA LYS A 110 15.95 -1.50 -5.37
C LYS A 110 15.03 -1.83 -4.20
N TYR A 111 13.88 -1.19 -4.09
CA TYR A 111 12.87 -1.49 -3.08
C TYR A 111 11.72 -2.30 -3.67
N ILE A 112 11.14 -3.17 -2.85
CA ILE A 112 9.97 -3.96 -3.23
C ILE A 112 8.74 -3.32 -2.58
N VAL A 113 7.80 -2.87 -3.40
CA VAL A 113 6.48 -2.44 -2.96
C VAL A 113 5.53 -3.62 -3.06
N ALA A 114 4.84 -3.94 -1.96
CA ALA A 114 3.88 -5.04 -1.90
C ALA A 114 2.51 -4.56 -1.41
N TRP A 115 1.45 -5.09 -2.02
CA TRP A 115 0.07 -4.85 -1.63
C TRP A 115 -0.41 -5.98 -0.73
N ARG A 116 -0.92 -5.64 0.47
CA ARG A 116 -1.46 -6.58 1.46
C ARG A 116 -0.53 -7.74 1.86
N PRO A 117 0.79 -7.54 2.01
CA PRO A 117 1.68 -8.64 2.36
C PRO A 117 1.42 -9.11 3.80
N ARG A 118 1.68 -10.38 4.07
CA ARG A 118 1.77 -10.88 5.46
C ARG A 118 3.17 -10.63 5.99
N VAL A 119 3.29 -9.73 6.96
CA VAL A 119 4.55 -9.40 7.64
C VAL A 119 4.60 -10.16 8.95
N LYS A 120 5.63 -10.97 9.13
CA LYS A 120 5.83 -11.71 10.38
C LYS A 120 6.40 -10.77 11.45
N LEU A 121 5.68 -10.58 12.55
CA LEU A 121 6.14 -9.79 13.69
C LEU A 121 6.95 -10.64 14.67
N ASN A 122 6.49 -11.85 14.95
CA ASN A 122 7.20 -12.85 15.76
C ASN A 122 6.82 -14.26 15.32
N ARG A 123 7.10 -15.30 16.12
CA ARG A 123 6.83 -16.70 15.73
C ARG A 123 5.36 -16.97 15.40
N GLU A 124 4.44 -16.30 16.06
CA GLU A 124 3.00 -16.58 16.04
C GLU A 124 2.15 -15.43 15.45
N VAL A 125 2.66 -14.20 15.53
CA VAL A 125 1.93 -13.01 15.14
C VAL A 125 2.36 -12.54 13.76
N TYR A 126 1.37 -12.31 12.90
CA TYR A 126 1.53 -11.66 11.61
C TYR A 126 0.72 -10.37 11.61
N TYR A 127 1.34 -9.32 11.07
CA TYR A 127 0.68 -8.08 10.75
C TYR A 127 0.50 -7.99 9.24
N LYS A 128 -0.59 -7.36 8.82
CA LYS A 128 -0.96 -7.26 7.41
C LYS A 128 -1.23 -5.80 7.08
N PRO A 129 -0.19 -5.05 6.67
CA PRO A 129 -0.40 -3.68 6.22
C PRO A 129 -1.16 -3.65 4.90
N ASP A 130 -1.85 -2.55 4.65
CA ASP A 130 -2.46 -2.30 3.34
C ASP A 130 -1.39 -2.24 2.25
N VAL A 131 -0.32 -1.47 2.45
CA VAL A 131 0.86 -1.42 1.55
C VAL A 131 2.15 -1.46 2.38
N ALA A 132 3.15 -2.18 1.90
CA ALA A 132 4.47 -2.22 2.52
C ALA A 132 5.58 -1.99 1.50
N ILE A 133 6.68 -1.38 1.97
CA ILE A 133 7.90 -1.16 1.19
C ILE A 133 9.06 -1.85 1.91
N PHE A 134 9.72 -2.76 1.20
CA PHE A 134 10.88 -3.52 1.67
C PHE A 134 12.15 -3.03 0.99
N GLY A 135 13.23 -2.91 1.75
CA GLY A 135 14.58 -2.70 1.22
C GLY A 135 15.46 -3.91 1.53
N GLU A 136 16.77 -3.74 1.35
CA GLU A 136 17.76 -4.80 1.58
C GLU A 136 17.68 -5.42 2.99
N LYS A 137 17.37 -4.60 4.00
CA LYS A 137 17.29 -5.01 5.42
C LYS A 137 15.89 -5.47 5.84
N GLY A 138 14.98 -5.70 4.89
CA GLY A 138 13.59 -6.10 5.15
C GLY A 138 12.63 -4.92 5.17
N LEU A 139 11.53 -5.04 5.92
CA LEU A 139 10.46 -4.04 5.97
C LEU A 139 11.00 -2.67 6.40
N GLN A 140 10.76 -1.62 5.60
CA GLN A 140 11.20 -0.25 5.87
C GLN A 140 10.01 0.69 6.11
N VAL A 141 8.92 0.51 5.35
CA VAL A 141 7.75 1.38 5.44
C VAL A 141 6.48 0.53 5.44
N VAL A 142 5.56 0.91 6.31
CA VAL A 142 4.16 0.46 6.35
C VAL A 142 3.27 1.64 6.02
N VAL A 143 2.28 1.39 5.19
CA VAL A 143 1.28 2.39 4.81
C VAL A 143 -0.11 1.81 5.05
N GLU A 144 -0.88 2.48 5.90
CA GLU A 144 -2.30 2.21 6.14
C GLU A 144 -3.17 3.16 5.33
N CYS A 145 -4.19 2.64 4.69
CA CYS A 145 -5.12 3.37 3.85
C CYS A 145 -6.49 3.45 4.53
N LYS A 146 -7.06 4.65 4.64
CA LYS A 146 -8.39 4.86 5.24
C LYS A 146 -9.23 5.72 4.32
N VAL A 147 -10.36 5.20 3.81
CA VAL A 147 -11.26 6.00 2.96
C VAL A 147 -11.78 7.18 3.77
N GLU A 148 -12.39 6.91 4.91
CA GLU A 148 -12.71 7.90 5.92
C GLU A 148 -11.76 7.72 7.12
N LEU A 149 -11.01 8.75 7.48
CA LEU A 149 -10.20 8.75 8.70
C LEU A 149 -11.01 9.41 9.82
N ASP A 150 -11.62 8.58 10.66
CA ASP A 150 -12.32 8.98 11.89
C ASP A 150 -11.53 8.60 13.15
N ALA A 151 -12.06 8.93 14.33
CA ALA A 151 -11.40 8.67 15.61
C ALA A 151 -11.22 7.18 15.91
N SER A 152 -12.13 6.31 15.47
CA SER A 152 -12.03 4.87 15.70
C SER A 152 -10.93 4.27 14.84
N ARG A 153 -10.94 4.57 13.54
CA ARG A 153 -9.97 4.10 12.56
C ARG A 153 -8.56 4.62 12.83
N LEU A 154 -8.46 5.85 13.33
CA LEU A 154 -7.19 6.41 13.78
C LEU A 154 -6.64 5.62 14.99
N LYS A 155 -7.46 5.33 16.00
CA LYS A 155 -7.03 4.55 17.17
C LYS A 155 -6.54 3.16 16.77
N THR A 156 -7.22 2.49 15.83
CA THR A 156 -6.77 1.21 15.28
C THR A 156 -5.39 1.33 14.65
N ALA A 157 -5.18 2.31 13.75
CA ALA A 157 -3.89 2.52 13.11
C ALA A 157 -2.77 2.85 14.13
N LEU A 158 -3.06 3.65 15.15
CA LEU A 158 -2.09 3.91 16.23
C LEU A 158 -1.77 2.65 17.03
N GLY A 159 -2.76 1.79 17.29
CA GLY A 159 -2.54 0.48 17.92
C GLY A 159 -1.65 -0.43 17.07
N ASP A 160 -1.90 -0.50 15.76
CA ASP A 160 -1.07 -1.26 14.82
C ASP A 160 0.37 -0.76 14.79
N LYS A 161 0.56 0.57 14.82
CA LYS A 161 1.90 1.16 14.97
C LYS A 161 2.58 0.72 16.26
N MET A 162 1.87 0.73 17.40
CA MET A 162 2.46 0.30 18.67
C MET A 162 2.93 -1.16 18.62
N LEU A 163 2.17 -2.05 17.97
CA LEU A 163 2.55 -3.44 17.76
C LEU A 163 3.80 -3.57 16.87
N LEU A 164 3.88 -2.77 15.82
CA LEU A 164 5.05 -2.72 14.94
C LEU A 164 6.29 -2.21 15.68
N ASP A 165 6.19 -1.09 16.39
CA ASP A 165 7.32 -0.50 17.13
C ASP A 165 7.84 -1.45 18.22
N ALA A 166 6.97 -2.27 18.82
CA ALA A 166 7.36 -3.30 19.78
C ALA A 166 8.09 -4.50 19.14
N SER A 167 7.87 -4.76 17.85
CA SER A 167 8.33 -5.97 17.17
C SER A 167 9.48 -5.73 16.18
N LEU A 168 9.50 -4.56 15.54
CA LEU A 168 10.40 -4.22 14.45
C LEU A 168 11.04 -2.86 14.71
N LYS A 169 12.36 -2.79 14.54
CA LYS A 169 13.11 -1.54 14.70
C LYS A 169 13.11 -0.75 13.39
N ASN A 170 12.97 0.57 13.50
CA ASN A 170 13.16 1.52 12.40
C ASN A 170 12.19 1.37 11.21
N VAL A 171 10.98 0.82 11.43
CA VAL A 171 9.93 0.81 10.41
C VAL A 171 9.18 2.14 10.45
N LYS A 172 9.08 2.80 9.30
CA LYS A 172 8.26 4.01 9.12
C LYS A 172 6.80 3.63 8.98
N TYR A 173 5.93 4.36 9.67
CA TYR A 173 4.49 4.13 9.67
C TYR A 173 3.75 5.36 9.15
N ILE A 174 3.05 5.19 8.03
CA ILE A 174 2.35 6.27 7.33
C ILE A 174 0.87 5.93 7.24
N ILE A 175 0.02 6.93 7.45
CA ILE A 175 -1.43 6.82 7.22
C ILE A 175 -1.79 7.69 6.01
N ILE A 176 -2.51 7.11 5.06
CA ILE A 176 -3.05 7.80 3.89
C ILE A 176 -4.56 7.76 3.95
N TYR A 177 -5.21 8.93 3.79
CA TYR A 177 -6.65 9.04 3.87
C TYR A 177 -7.30 9.75 2.68
N TYR A 178 -8.53 9.36 2.33
CA TYR A 178 -9.28 10.02 1.25
C TYR A 178 -10.16 11.18 1.77
N LYS A 179 -10.89 10.96 2.86
CA LYS A 179 -11.71 11.94 3.58
C LYS A 179 -11.29 11.98 5.05
N ARG A 180 -11.22 13.18 5.62
CA ARG A 180 -10.91 13.38 7.04
C ARG A 180 -12.19 13.68 7.82
N GLU A 181 -12.46 12.87 8.84
CA GLU A 181 -13.61 12.98 9.76
C GLU A 181 -13.10 13.06 11.21
N LEU A 182 -12.05 13.86 11.41
CA LEU A 182 -11.35 14.05 12.70
C LEU A 182 -11.32 15.53 13.06
N SER A 183 -11.47 15.82 14.36
CA SER A 183 -11.18 17.16 14.89
C SER A 183 -9.70 17.52 14.70
N ASP A 184 -9.40 18.81 14.54
CA ASP A 184 -8.02 19.30 14.39
C ASP A 184 -7.15 18.93 15.59
N SER A 185 -7.70 19.02 16.80
CA SER A 185 -6.98 18.65 18.01
C SER A 185 -6.51 17.18 18.00
N LEU A 186 -7.38 16.26 17.56
CA LEU A 186 -7.03 14.84 17.50
C LEU A 186 -6.06 14.55 16.35
N PHE A 187 -6.24 15.19 15.19
CA PHE A 187 -5.31 15.07 14.07
C PHE A 187 -3.90 15.55 14.43
N ASN A 188 -3.80 16.71 15.08
CA ASN A 188 -2.54 17.31 15.53
C ASN A 188 -1.85 16.51 16.64
N LEU A 189 -2.60 15.72 17.41
CA LEU A 189 -2.01 14.77 18.35
C LEU A 189 -1.45 13.56 17.59
N ALA A 190 -2.23 12.99 16.68
CA ALA A 190 -1.87 11.79 15.93
C ALA A 190 -0.63 11.96 15.06
N ILE A 191 -0.44 13.11 14.43
CA ILE A 191 0.73 13.37 13.57
C ILE A 191 2.06 13.28 14.33
N LYS A 192 2.04 13.44 15.66
CA LYS A 192 3.23 13.28 16.52
C LYS A 192 3.54 11.81 16.83
N CYS A 193 2.56 10.93 16.62
CA CYS A 193 2.66 9.52 16.98
C CYS A 193 3.06 8.63 15.80
N VAL A 194 3.00 9.12 14.57
CA VAL A 194 3.32 8.36 13.34
C VAL A 194 4.33 9.12 12.49
N ASP A 195 4.96 8.46 11.52
CA ASP A 195 5.95 9.09 10.65
C ASP A 195 5.30 9.99 9.57
N GLY A 196 4.01 9.83 9.31
CA GLY A 196 3.25 10.74 8.47
C GLY A 196 1.77 10.43 8.39
N ILE A 197 0.96 11.47 8.20
CA ILE A 197 -0.48 11.37 7.89
C ILE A 197 -0.76 12.29 6.72
N PHE A 198 -1.20 11.75 5.60
CA PHE A 198 -1.41 12.51 4.37
C PHE A 198 -2.78 12.22 3.77
N SER A 199 -3.42 13.25 3.24
CA SER A 199 -4.51 13.05 2.30
C SER A 199 -3.98 12.48 0.99
N VAL A 200 -4.84 11.80 0.25
CA VAL A 200 -4.51 11.30 -1.09
C VAL A 200 -4.18 12.43 -2.07
N ASP A 201 -4.81 13.60 -1.91
CA ASP A 201 -4.50 14.78 -2.71
C ASP A 201 -3.06 15.27 -2.44
N GLU A 202 -2.67 15.40 -1.17
CA GLU A 202 -1.29 15.76 -0.79
C GLU A 202 -0.27 14.75 -1.31
N LEU A 203 -0.56 13.45 -1.21
CA LEU A 203 0.27 12.39 -1.77
C LEU A 203 0.49 12.60 -3.27
N SER A 204 -0.55 12.95 -4.01
CA SER A 204 -0.45 13.18 -5.46
C SER A 204 0.42 14.38 -5.83
N ARG A 205 0.47 15.40 -4.97
CA ARG A 205 1.32 16.59 -5.15
C ARG A 205 2.80 16.28 -4.90
N LEU A 206 3.12 15.35 -4.00
CA LEU A 206 4.50 14.89 -3.78
C LEU A 206 5.10 14.28 -5.07
N ARG A 207 4.31 13.55 -5.86
CA ARG A 207 4.75 13.02 -7.16
C ARG A 207 5.17 14.14 -8.12
N VAL A 208 4.36 15.20 -8.24
CA VAL A 208 4.67 16.33 -9.14
C VAL A 208 6.00 16.98 -8.76
N LEU A 209 6.27 17.14 -7.47
CA LEU A 209 7.53 17.71 -6.98
C LEU A 209 8.74 16.80 -7.24
N LEU A 210 8.58 15.48 -7.14
CA LEU A 210 9.65 14.51 -7.32
C LEU A 210 9.94 14.21 -8.81
N THR A 211 8.98 14.42 -9.70
CA THR A 211 9.14 14.21 -11.16
C THR A 211 9.42 15.50 -11.93
N SER A 212 9.39 16.66 -11.29
CA SER A 212 9.80 17.91 -11.93
C SER A 212 11.33 17.91 -12.09
N PRO A 213 11.88 18.17 -13.30
CA PRO A 213 13.32 18.27 -13.47
C PRO A 213 13.84 19.35 -12.52
N ARG A 214 14.80 18.98 -11.66
CA ARG A 214 15.53 19.96 -10.86
C ARG A 214 16.13 20.97 -11.82
N ARG A 215 15.62 22.21 -11.78
CA ARG A 215 16.22 23.33 -12.50
C ARG A 215 17.59 23.65 -11.92
#